data_AF-A0A2V9JP46-F1
#
_entry.id   AF-A0A2V9JP46-F1
#
_cell.length_a   1.000
_cell.length_b   1.000
_cell.length_c   1.000
_cell.angle_alpha   90.00
_cell.angle_beta   90.00
_cell.angle_gamma   90.00
#
_symmetry.space_group_name_H-M   'P 1'
#
loop_
_entity.id
_entity.type
_entity.pdbx_description
1 polymer ?
#
loop_
_entity_poly.entity_id
_entity_poly.type
_entity_poly.pdbx_seq_one_letter_code
_entity_poly.pdbx_strand_id
1 'polypeptide(L)'
;MRVTPGQSWGDTYGFKGAARGPYSKAEFFRQEKDQSYKLIASAQLVNPVAPVDFFVTNRGYLVTLDNWHNRGYGKVVAFYSPNGLLIRAYELSELFSKEEISSFQRSVSSILWRSGAAYVRPDQKTLDVAIDQKGRGFVFEVEGGSYQFCEWQGKDFRCRSSNEHRRWLPYREEQ
;
A
#
# COMPACT_ATOMS: atom_id res chain seq x y z
N MET A 1 0.08 16.03 6.60
CA MET A 1 1.17 15.02 6.65
C MET A 1 2.24 15.42 5.65
N ARG A 2 3.52 15.11 5.92
CA ARG A 2 4.64 15.32 4.98
C ARG A 2 5.41 14.02 4.81
N VAL A 3 5.83 13.70 3.58
CA VAL A 3 6.76 12.61 3.29
C VAL A 3 8.05 13.20 2.72
N THR A 4 9.18 12.81 3.28
CA THR A 4 10.51 13.11 2.76
C THR A 4 11.07 11.87 2.07
N PRO A 5 11.41 11.93 0.77
CA PRO A 5 11.99 10.80 0.05
C PRO A 5 13.27 10.27 0.71
N GLY A 6 13.44 8.95 0.69
CA GLY A 6 14.69 8.31 1.08
C GLY A 6 15.77 8.46 0.02
N GLN A 7 17.01 8.13 0.40
CA GLN A 7 18.21 8.21 -0.43
C GLN A 7 18.82 6.82 -0.69
N SER A 8 18.14 5.74 -0.30
CA SER A 8 18.70 4.38 -0.41
C SER A 8 18.49 3.75 -1.77
N TRP A 9 19.05 4.36 -2.82
CA TRP A 9 18.98 3.83 -4.18
C TRP A 9 19.58 2.43 -4.32
N GLY A 10 20.62 2.10 -3.56
CA GLY A 10 21.23 0.77 -3.56
C GLY A 10 20.32 -0.35 -3.04
N ASP A 11 19.22 -0.01 -2.36
CA ASP A 11 18.17 -0.96 -1.92
C ASP A 11 16.96 -0.99 -2.86
N THR A 12 16.98 -0.17 -3.92
CA THR A 12 15.98 -0.15 -4.98
C THR A 12 16.34 -1.18 -6.06
N TYR A 13 15.37 -2.02 -6.47
CA TYR A 13 15.62 -3.08 -7.46
C TYR A 13 16.12 -2.50 -8.80
N GLY A 14 17.19 -3.08 -9.35
CA GLY A 14 17.82 -2.61 -10.58
C GLY A 14 18.94 -1.57 -10.38
N PHE A 15 19.19 -1.11 -9.15
CA PHE A 15 20.21 -0.09 -8.84
C PHE A 15 21.37 -0.66 -8.00
N LYS A 16 21.71 -1.94 -8.21
CA LYS A 16 22.82 -2.59 -7.51
C LYS A 16 24.12 -1.80 -7.74
N GLY A 17 24.78 -1.41 -6.65
CA GLY A 17 26.02 -0.61 -6.67
C GLY A 17 25.80 0.90 -6.49
N ALA A 18 24.55 1.38 -6.50
CA ALA A 18 24.23 2.74 -6.08
C ALA A 18 24.39 2.94 -4.57
N ALA A 19 24.43 4.19 -4.13
CA ALA A 19 24.55 4.54 -2.73
C ALA A 19 23.36 4.02 -1.90
N ARG A 20 23.66 3.50 -0.71
CA ARG A 20 22.67 3.23 0.33
C ARG A 20 22.61 4.40 1.29
N GLY A 21 21.43 4.64 1.85
CA GLY A 21 21.17 5.79 2.70
C GLY A 21 19.91 5.59 3.55
N PRO A 22 19.43 6.65 4.21
CA PRO A 22 18.18 6.56 4.95
C PRO A 22 17.01 6.27 4.00
N TYR A 23 16.07 5.46 4.47
CA TYR A 23 14.79 5.26 3.80
C TYR A 23 13.91 6.50 3.99
N SER A 24 12.78 6.58 3.28
CA SER A 24 11.88 7.74 3.42
C SER A 24 11.30 7.88 4.82
N LYS A 25 10.94 9.12 5.16
CA LYS A 25 10.36 9.47 6.46
C LYS A 25 8.98 10.08 6.24
N ALA A 26 8.03 9.73 7.10
CA ALA A 26 6.75 10.42 7.22
C ALA A 26 6.68 11.23 8.51
N GLU A 27 6.02 12.38 8.45
CA GLU A 27 5.78 13.27 9.57
C GLU A 27 4.29 13.65 9.63
N PHE A 28 3.72 13.42 10.82
CA PHE A 28 2.30 13.62 11.11
C PHE A 28 2.13 14.95 11.81
N PHE A 29 1.21 15.76 11.30
CA PHE A 29 0.92 17.08 11.85
C PHE A 29 -0.54 17.12 12.26
N ARG A 30 -0.81 17.62 13.47
CA ARG A 30 -2.14 17.99 13.91
C ARG A 30 -2.33 19.48 13.66
N GLN A 31 -3.46 19.84 13.06
CA GLN A 31 -3.87 21.24 12.97
C GLN A 31 -4.42 21.68 14.33
N GLU A 32 -3.89 22.76 14.87
CA GLU A 32 -4.33 23.36 16.12
C GLU A 32 -5.43 24.42 15.86
N LYS A 33 -6.08 24.91 16.93
CA LYS A 33 -7.20 25.88 16.82
C LYS A 33 -6.81 27.19 16.12
N ASP A 34 -5.55 27.57 16.22
CA ASP A 34 -4.97 28.75 15.58
C ASP A 34 -4.52 28.49 14.13
N GLN A 35 -4.91 27.35 13.55
CA GLN A 35 -4.53 26.87 12.22
C GLN A 35 -3.04 26.53 12.07
N SER A 36 -2.25 26.60 13.15
CA SER A 36 -0.87 26.12 13.13
C SER A 36 -0.82 24.59 13.04
N TYR A 37 0.31 24.06 12.56
CA TYR A 37 0.53 22.62 12.45
C TYR A 37 1.60 22.18 13.43
N LYS A 38 1.23 21.33 14.38
CA LYS A 38 2.15 20.74 15.35
C LYS A 38 2.56 19.34 14.92
N LEU A 39 3.86 19.08 14.86
CA LEU A 39 4.38 17.72 14.67
C LEU A 39 3.97 16.86 15.87
N ILE A 40 3.28 15.75 15.61
CA ILE A 40 2.78 14.83 16.65
C ILE A 40 3.42 13.45 16.59
N ALA A 41 3.91 13.02 15.43
CA ALA A 41 4.58 11.74 15.26
C ALA A 41 5.46 11.74 14.01
N SER A 42 6.38 10.78 13.93
CA SER A 42 7.14 10.49 12.72
C SER A 42 7.29 8.99 12.53
N ALA A 43 7.28 8.53 11.29
CA ALA A 43 7.56 7.15 10.92
C ALA A 43 8.79 7.07 10.03
N GLN A 44 9.66 6.10 10.31
CA GLN A 44 10.61 5.62 9.31
C GLN A 44 9.86 4.66 8.40
N LEU A 45 9.74 5.02 7.12
CA LEU A 45 9.02 4.20 6.14
C LEU A 45 9.92 3.07 5.64
N VAL A 46 9.29 1.97 5.22
CA VAL A 46 9.96 0.84 4.57
C VAL A 46 10.27 1.09 3.09
N ASN A 47 9.91 2.25 2.57
CA ASN A 47 10.20 2.67 1.20
C ASN A 47 11.63 3.25 1.12
N PRO A 48 12.58 2.64 0.36
CA PRO A 48 13.97 3.11 0.27
C PRO A 48 14.13 4.49 -0.38
N VAL A 49 13.18 4.85 -1.26
CA VAL A 49 13.04 6.16 -1.90
C VAL A 49 11.69 6.76 -1.50
N ALA A 50 10.95 7.45 -2.37
CA ALA A 50 9.58 7.89 -2.08
C ALA A 50 8.55 6.77 -2.31
N PRO A 51 7.47 6.67 -1.51
CA PRO A 51 6.29 5.93 -1.92
C PRO A 51 5.65 6.59 -3.16
N VAL A 52 4.96 5.82 -3.99
CA VAL A 52 4.24 6.39 -5.15
C VAL A 52 2.98 7.10 -4.70
N ASP A 53 2.17 6.41 -3.90
CA ASP A 53 0.98 6.97 -3.28
C ASP A 53 1.05 6.78 -1.77
N PHE A 54 0.42 7.67 -1.02
CA PHE A 54 0.20 7.50 0.40
C PHE A 54 -1.15 8.07 0.82
N PHE A 55 -1.74 7.49 1.84
CA PHE A 55 -3.05 7.85 2.37
C PHE A 55 -2.98 7.98 3.87
N VAL A 56 -3.70 8.96 4.42
CA VAL A 56 -3.83 9.13 5.87
C VAL A 56 -5.31 9.14 6.22
N THR A 57 -5.71 8.32 7.18
CA THR A 57 -7.08 8.34 7.72
C THR A 57 -7.24 9.52 8.69
N ASN A 58 -8.49 9.92 8.97
CA ASN A 58 -8.78 10.91 10.01
C ASN A 58 -8.31 10.49 11.41
N ARG A 59 -8.08 9.19 11.63
CA ARG A 59 -7.54 8.64 12.89
C ARG A 59 -6.01 8.59 12.92
N GLY A 60 -5.33 8.99 11.85
CA GLY A 60 -3.88 9.09 11.77
C GLY A 60 -3.16 7.84 11.27
N TYR A 61 -3.88 6.77 10.90
CA TYR A 61 -3.27 5.62 10.22
C TYR A 61 -2.76 6.03 8.84
N LEU A 62 -1.54 5.62 8.51
CA LEU A 62 -0.88 5.88 7.23
C LEU A 62 -0.79 4.58 6.43
N VAL A 63 -1.09 4.65 5.13
CA VAL A 63 -0.79 3.58 4.17
C VAL A 63 0.09 4.12 3.06
N THR A 64 1.12 3.38 2.67
CA THR A 64 1.94 3.70 1.48
C THR A 64 1.79 2.62 0.42
N LEU A 65 1.79 3.02 -0.86
CA LEU A 65 1.73 2.12 -2.01
C LEU A 65 2.94 2.33 -2.92
N ASP A 66 3.57 1.22 -3.29
CA ASP A 66 4.70 1.11 -4.21
C ASP A 66 5.92 1.96 -3.84
N ASN A 67 7.01 1.75 -4.58
CA ASN A 67 8.22 2.58 -4.53
C ASN A 67 8.36 3.37 -5.82
N TRP A 68 8.73 4.64 -5.74
CA TRP A 68 9.04 5.44 -6.92
C TRP A 68 10.15 4.77 -7.74
N HIS A 69 10.01 4.80 -9.07
CA HIS A 69 10.76 3.98 -10.04
C HIS A 69 10.65 2.45 -9.92
N ASN A 70 9.99 1.89 -8.91
CA ASN A 70 10.00 0.46 -8.62
C ASN A 70 8.63 -0.06 -8.18
N ARG A 71 7.58 0.26 -8.96
CA ARG A 71 6.25 -0.32 -8.70
C ARG A 71 6.31 -1.83 -8.77
N GLY A 72 5.68 -2.49 -7.80
CA GLY A 72 5.67 -3.95 -7.69
C GLY A 72 6.96 -4.61 -7.17
N TYR A 73 7.97 -3.83 -6.74
CA TYR A 73 9.19 -4.35 -6.13
C TYR A 73 9.35 -3.87 -4.67
N GLY A 74 9.97 -4.71 -3.84
CA GLY A 74 10.10 -4.46 -2.40
C GLY A 74 8.73 -4.47 -1.72
N LYS A 75 8.57 -3.70 -0.64
CA LYS A 75 7.27 -3.51 0.00
C LYS A 75 6.37 -2.65 -0.89
N VAL A 76 5.27 -3.23 -1.35
CA VAL A 76 4.31 -2.62 -2.29
C VAL A 76 3.09 -2.03 -1.60
N VAL A 77 2.78 -2.48 -0.38
CA VAL A 77 1.78 -1.89 0.51
C VAL A 77 2.35 -1.90 1.93
N ALA A 78 2.27 -0.80 2.68
CA ALA A 78 2.67 -0.77 4.08
C ALA A 78 1.73 0.11 4.92
N PHE A 79 1.38 -0.37 6.11
CA PHE A 79 0.46 0.23 7.07
C PHE A 79 1.22 0.68 8.31
N TYR A 80 0.92 1.88 8.79
CA TYR A 80 1.52 2.46 9.98
C TYR A 80 0.44 3.04 10.88
N SER A 81 0.67 2.89 12.17
CA SER A 81 -0.20 3.41 13.22
C SER A 81 -0.02 4.91 13.41
N PRO A 82 -0.93 5.59 14.14
CA PRO A 82 -0.88 7.04 14.33
C PRO A 82 0.37 7.57 15.04
N ASN A 83 1.07 6.72 15.80
CA ASN A 83 2.35 7.05 16.44
C ASN A 83 3.56 6.74 15.54
N GLY A 84 3.34 6.31 14.29
CA GLY A 84 4.37 6.05 13.30
C GLY A 84 4.98 4.65 13.33
N LEU A 85 4.44 3.71 14.11
CA LEU A 85 4.92 2.33 14.12
C LEU A 85 4.37 1.54 12.91
N LEU A 86 5.22 0.77 12.25
CA LEU A 86 4.82 -0.17 11.20
C LEU A 86 3.90 -1.25 11.78
N ILE A 87 2.72 -1.40 11.20
CA ILE A 87 1.72 -2.42 11.54
C ILE A 87 1.95 -3.66 10.68
N ARG A 88 2.05 -3.45 9.36
CA ARG A 88 2.18 -4.52 8.38
C ARG A 88 2.76 -3.99 7.07
N ALA A 89 3.50 -4.81 6.34
CA ALA A 89 3.91 -4.51 4.99
C ALA A 89 3.87 -5.77 4.13
N TYR A 90 3.53 -5.60 2.86
CA TYR A 90 3.37 -6.68 1.90
C TYR A 90 4.33 -6.49 0.72
N GLU A 91 4.96 -7.59 0.31
CA GLU A 91 5.55 -7.75 -1.02
C GLU A 91 4.51 -8.30 -1.99
N LEU A 92 4.78 -8.17 -3.29
CA LEU A 92 3.82 -8.59 -4.30
C LEU A 92 3.53 -10.11 -4.23
N SER A 93 4.51 -10.92 -3.86
CA SER A 93 4.37 -12.37 -3.66
C SER A 93 3.51 -12.77 -2.47
N GLU A 94 3.27 -11.86 -1.53
CA GLU A 94 2.37 -12.08 -0.40
C GLU A 94 0.91 -11.76 -0.76
N LEU A 95 0.69 -11.04 -1.87
CA LEU A 95 -0.63 -10.63 -2.37
C LEU A 95 -1.10 -11.49 -3.55
N PHE A 96 -0.16 -12.02 -4.34
CA PHE A 96 -0.41 -12.72 -5.59
C PHE A 96 0.45 -13.99 -5.71
N SER A 97 -0.03 -14.96 -6.49
CA SER A 97 0.76 -16.11 -6.89
C SER A 97 1.87 -15.72 -7.87
N LYS A 98 2.87 -16.60 -8.04
CA LYS A 98 3.95 -16.38 -9.02
C LYS A 98 3.41 -16.28 -10.44
N GLU A 99 2.40 -17.08 -10.77
CA GLU A 99 1.73 -17.10 -12.07
C GLU A 99 1.00 -15.78 -12.32
N GLU A 100 0.25 -15.27 -11.33
CA GLU A 100 -0.40 -13.97 -11.40
C GLU A 100 0.64 -12.85 -11.64
N ILE A 101 1.73 -12.82 -10.87
CA ILE A 101 2.81 -11.83 -11.01
C ILE A 101 3.50 -11.90 -12.39
N SER A 102 3.64 -13.10 -12.94
CA SER A 102 4.23 -13.29 -14.28
C SER A 102 3.34 -12.75 -15.40
N SER A 103 2.02 -12.70 -15.16
CA SER A 103 1.05 -12.22 -16.14
C SER A 103 0.90 -10.69 -16.20
N PHE A 104 1.39 -9.97 -15.18
CA PHE A 104 1.31 -8.51 -15.16
C PHE A 104 2.24 -7.88 -16.21
N GLN A 105 1.77 -6.78 -16.81
CA GLN A 105 2.59 -5.97 -17.70
C GLN A 105 3.81 -5.41 -16.95
N ARG A 106 4.97 -5.45 -17.60
CA ARG A 106 6.23 -4.94 -17.06
C ARG A 106 6.74 -3.77 -17.89
N SER A 107 7.38 -2.83 -17.22
CA SER A 107 8.26 -1.84 -17.83
C SER A 107 9.72 -2.18 -17.49
N VAL A 108 10.65 -1.33 -17.92
CA VAL A 108 12.07 -1.44 -17.60
C VAL A 108 12.32 -1.56 -16.09
N SER A 109 11.51 -0.89 -15.27
CA SER A 109 11.74 -0.80 -13.82
C SER A 109 10.52 -1.14 -12.96
N SER A 110 9.40 -1.59 -13.53
CA SER A 110 8.16 -1.79 -12.76
C SER A 110 7.35 -3.00 -13.20
N ILE A 111 6.63 -3.58 -12.25
CA ILE A 111 5.53 -4.52 -12.46
C ILE A 111 4.23 -3.72 -12.26
N LEU A 112 3.45 -3.56 -13.32
CA LEU A 112 2.20 -2.79 -13.30
C LEU A 112 1.06 -3.65 -12.75
N TRP A 113 1.16 -3.99 -11.46
CA TRP A 113 0.20 -4.85 -10.76
C TRP A 113 -1.13 -4.16 -10.42
N ARG A 114 -1.20 -2.84 -10.60
CA ARG A 114 -2.42 -2.03 -10.46
C ARG A 114 -2.49 -0.94 -11.52
N SER A 115 -3.69 -0.65 -12.01
CA SER A 115 -3.97 0.41 -12.99
C SER A 115 -5.21 1.25 -12.68
N GLY A 116 -5.77 1.13 -11.47
CA GLY A 116 -6.98 1.84 -11.05
C GLY A 116 -6.78 2.77 -9.86
N ALA A 117 -7.90 3.32 -9.37
CA ALA A 117 -7.91 4.21 -8.22
C ALA A 117 -7.52 3.47 -6.92
N ALA A 118 -6.90 4.21 -6.01
CA ALA A 118 -6.76 3.81 -4.62
C ALA A 118 -7.27 4.95 -3.73
N TYR A 119 -8.07 4.62 -2.73
CA TYR A 119 -8.67 5.61 -1.84
C TYR A 119 -9.11 4.99 -0.51
N VAL A 120 -9.00 5.77 0.56
CA VAL A 120 -9.57 5.41 1.87
C VAL A 120 -11.08 5.64 1.79
N ARG A 121 -11.87 4.65 2.19
CA ARG A 121 -13.33 4.76 2.19
C ARG A 121 -13.81 5.81 3.19
N PRO A 122 -15.02 6.37 3.00
CA PRO A 122 -15.59 7.35 3.93
C PRO A 122 -15.64 6.88 5.40
N ASP A 123 -15.75 5.57 5.63
CA ASP A 123 -15.72 4.95 6.96
C ASP A 123 -14.38 5.09 7.72
N GLN A 124 -13.29 5.48 7.02
CA GLN A 124 -11.94 5.61 7.56
C GLN A 124 -11.36 4.30 8.14
N LYS A 125 -11.92 3.15 7.73
CA LYS A 125 -11.52 1.81 8.18
C LYS A 125 -10.86 1.01 7.08
N THR A 126 -11.20 1.27 5.82
CA THR A 126 -10.68 0.49 4.71
C THR A 126 -10.05 1.34 3.60
N LEU A 127 -9.04 0.76 2.95
CA LEU A 127 -8.41 1.27 1.73
C LEU A 127 -8.79 0.36 0.57
N ASP A 128 -9.47 0.92 -0.43
CA ASP A 128 -9.68 0.24 -1.70
C ASP A 128 -8.48 0.46 -2.62
N VAL A 129 -8.00 -0.59 -3.28
CA VAL A 129 -6.94 -0.54 -4.29
C VAL A 129 -7.38 -1.33 -5.51
N ALA A 130 -7.75 -0.63 -6.58
CA ALA A 130 -8.16 -1.27 -7.83
C ALA A 130 -6.94 -1.77 -8.62
N ILE A 131 -6.98 -3.06 -8.98
CA ILE A 131 -5.95 -3.72 -9.80
C ILE A 131 -6.17 -3.41 -11.27
N ASP A 132 -7.42 -3.46 -11.73
CA ASP A 132 -7.78 -3.15 -13.09
C ASP A 132 -9.19 -2.56 -13.21
N GLN A 133 -9.56 -2.20 -14.44
CA GLN A 133 -10.89 -1.67 -14.77
C GLN A 133 -11.98 -2.77 -14.83
N LYS A 134 -11.62 -4.04 -14.66
CA LYS A 134 -12.55 -5.18 -14.70
C LYS A 134 -13.15 -5.49 -13.32
N GLY A 135 -12.85 -4.65 -12.33
CA GLY A 135 -13.38 -4.78 -10.96
C GLY A 135 -12.57 -5.71 -10.07
N ARG A 136 -11.34 -6.08 -10.46
CA ARG A 136 -10.41 -6.74 -9.53
C ARG A 136 -9.79 -5.69 -8.61
N GLY A 137 -9.71 -5.98 -7.32
CA GLY A 137 -9.10 -5.07 -6.37
C GLY A 137 -8.89 -5.67 -4.99
N PHE A 138 -8.17 -4.94 -4.17
CA PHE A 138 -8.05 -5.22 -2.74
C PHE A 138 -8.88 -4.26 -1.92
N VAL A 139 -9.42 -4.77 -0.82
CA VAL A 139 -9.95 -4.00 0.31
C VAL A 139 -9.04 -4.32 1.49
N PHE A 140 -8.27 -3.33 1.94
CA PHE A 140 -7.40 -3.46 3.11
C PHE A 140 -8.03 -2.80 4.32
N GLU A 141 -8.04 -3.48 5.46
CA GLU A 141 -8.35 -2.90 6.76
C GLU A 141 -7.11 -2.15 7.28
N VAL A 142 -7.27 -0.89 7.66
CA VAL A 142 -6.13 0.05 7.85
C VAL A 142 -5.42 -0.08 9.20
N GLU A 143 -6.06 -0.59 10.24
CA GLU A 143 -5.51 -0.68 11.61
C GLU A 143 -4.69 -1.95 11.85
N GLY A 144 -5.04 -3.05 11.20
CA GLY A 144 -4.36 -4.33 11.26
C GLY A 144 -3.64 -4.72 9.97
N GLY A 145 -3.97 -4.05 8.85
CA GLY A 145 -3.41 -4.32 7.53
C GLY A 145 -3.93 -5.61 6.91
N SER A 146 -4.98 -6.23 7.45
CA SER A 146 -5.60 -7.41 6.83
C SER A 146 -6.27 -7.05 5.50
N TYR A 147 -6.45 -8.02 4.60
CA TYR A 147 -7.00 -7.71 3.28
C TYR A 147 -7.99 -8.74 2.77
N GLN A 148 -8.82 -8.28 1.83
CA GLN A 148 -9.60 -9.10 0.93
C GLN A 148 -9.25 -8.74 -0.50
N PHE A 149 -9.04 -9.74 -1.36
CA PHE A 149 -9.00 -9.58 -2.81
C PHE A 149 -10.37 -9.92 -3.36
N CYS A 150 -10.96 -9.03 -4.15
CA CYS A 150 -12.29 -9.18 -4.69
C CYS A 150 -12.29 -9.12 -6.22
N GLU A 151 -13.13 -9.93 -6.85
CA GLU A 151 -13.35 -9.93 -8.30
C GLU A 151 -14.73 -10.44 -8.68
N TRP A 152 -15.13 -10.19 -9.92
CA TRP A 152 -16.32 -10.81 -10.53
C TRP A 152 -16.05 -12.24 -10.96
N GLN A 153 -16.85 -13.18 -10.47
CA GLN A 153 -16.92 -14.56 -10.93
C GLN A 153 -18.28 -14.82 -11.56
N GLY A 154 -18.36 -14.67 -12.88
CA GLY A 154 -19.64 -14.68 -13.60
C GLY A 154 -20.48 -13.46 -13.21
N LYS A 155 -21.59 -13.68 -12.51
CA LYS A 155 -22.47 -12.61 -12.01
C LYS A 155 -22.25 -12.29 -10.52
N ASP A 156 -21.41 -13.05 -9.82
CA ASP A 156 -21.20 -12.89 -8.39
C ASP A 156 -19.92 -12.09 -8.13
N PHE A 157 -19.99 -11.09 -7.26
CA PHE A 157 -18.80 -10.43 -6.72
C PHE A 157 -18.30 -11.20 -5.50
N ARG A 158 -17.10 -11.77 -5.58
CA ARG A 158 -16.55 -12.67 -4.57
C ARG A 158 -15.21 -12.19 -4.06
N CYS A 159 -14.92 -12.50 -2.80
CA CYS A 159 -13.67 -12.08 -2.16
C CYS A 159 -12.92 -13.24 -1.51
N ARG A 160 -11.60 -13.07 -1.33
CA ARG A 160 -10.70 -14.01 -0.63
C ARG A 160 -9.78 -13.24 0.31
N SER A 161 -9.44 -13.80 1.46
CA SER A 161 -8.56 -13.15 2.47
C SER A 161 -7.13 -13.70 2.50
N SER A 162 -6.75 -14.54 1.55
CA SER A 162 -5.40 -15.09 1.42
C SER A 162 -5.04 -15.35 -0.05
N ASN A 163 -3.74 -15.28 -0.37
CA ASN A 163 -3.19 -15.65 -1.67
C ASN A 163 -2.95 -17.17 -1.80
N GLU A 164 -2.98 -17.94 -0.70
CA GLU A 164 -2.86 -19.41 -0.69
C GLU A 164 -4.21 -20.12 -0.99
N HIS A 165 -4.16 -21.41 -1.31
CA HIS A 165 -5.18 -22.19 -2.04
C HIS A 165 -6.68 -21.86 -1.76
N ARG A 166 -7.21 -20.91 -2.55
CA ARG A 166 -8.54 -20.75 -3.17
C ARG A 166 -9.80 -21.15 -2.35
N ARG A 167 -9.95 -20.65 -1.11
CA ARG A 167 -11.28 -20.57 -0.48
C ARG A 167 -11.91 -19.19 -0.73
N TRP A 168 -12.85 -19.13 -1.68
CA TRP A 168 -13.65 -17.94 -1.97
C TRP A 168 -14.81 -17.80 -0.97
N LEU A 169 -15.02 -16.59 -0.47
CA LEU A 169 -16.16 -16.25 0.38
C LEU A 169 -17.02 -15.18 -0.32
N PRO A 170 -18.34 -15.16 -0.12
CA PRO A 170 -19.17 -14.03 -0.54
C PRO A 170 -18.62 -12.74 0.07
N TYR A 171 -18.60 -11.65 -0.71
CA TYR A 171 -18.30 -10.34 -0.15
C TYR A 171 -19.31 -10.04 0.97
N ARG A 172 -18.81 -9.75 2.16
CA ARG A 172 -19.61 -9.19 3.25
C ARG A 172 -19.10 -7.78 3.46
N GLU A 173 -19.96 -6.79 3.23
CA GLU A 173 -19.81 -5.52 3.92
C GLU A 173 -19.98 -5.84 5.40
N GLU A 174 -18.88 -5.94 6.15
CA GLU A 174 -18.99 -6.06 7.59
C GLU A 174 -19.71 -4.81 8.11
N GLN A 175 -20.74 -5.05 8.93
CA GLN A 175 -21.66 -4.07 9.52
C GLN A 175 -20.94 -3.03 10.38
#